data_AF-A0A1Y3MN83-F1
#
_entry.id   AF-A0A1Y3MN83-F1
#
_cell.length_a   1.000
_cell.length_b   1.000
_cell.length_c   1.000
_cell.angle_alpha   90.00
_cell.angle_beta   90.00
_cell.angle_gamma   90.00
#
_symmetry.space_group_name_H-M   'P 1'
#
loop_
_entity.id
_entity.type
_entity.pdbx_description
1 polymer ?
#
loop_
_entity_poly.entity_id
_entity_poly.type
_entity_poly.pdbx_seq_one_letter_code
_entity_poly.pdbx_strand_id
1 'polypeptide(L)'
;MYISKLSPHFLDLNEYLPKEHINYYNPNVIEACTYDNKLVGLPIIIVFSVFYSNSELLNKYNKTIPVTWNEFLETSKYIMEKERKANNTNLMIYNGLFNGI
;
A
#
# COMPACT_ATOMS: atom_id res chain seq x y z
N MET A 1 3.67 -16.18 -8.88
CA MET A 1 4.43 -15.05 -9.44
C MET A 1 4.83 -15.42 -10.87
N TYR A 2 4.51 -14.62 -11.88
CA TYR A 2 4.71 -14.97 -13.30
C TYR A 2 6.18 -14.94 -13.74
N ILE A 3 7.02 -14.22 -13.00
CA ILE A 3 8.43 -14.00 -13.31
C ILE A 3 9.19 -15.33 -13.49
N SER A 4 8.96 -16.33 -12.63
CA SER A 4 9.65 -17.63 -12.76
C SER A 4 9.30 -18.40 -14.04
N LYS A 5 8.08 -18.21 -14.58
CA LYS A 5 7.65 -18.84 -15.83
C LYS A 5 8.11 -18.09 -17.07
N LEU A 6 8.24 -16.76 -16.97
CA LEU A 6 8.57 -15.90 -18.11
C LEU A 6 10.07 -15.59 -18.23
N SER A 7 10.83 -15.69 -17.15
CA SER A 7 12.28 -15.41 -17.11
C SER A 7 13.10 -16.10 -18.23
N PRO A 8 12.82 -17.37 -18.61
CA PRO A 8 13.52 -18.02 -19.72
C PRO A 8 13.37 -17.30 -21.08
N HIS A 9 12.35 -16.46 -21.24
CA HIS A 9 12.06 -15.73 -22.47
C HIS A 9 12.53 -14.27 -22.46
N PHE A 10 13.11 -13.79 -21.35
CA PHE A 10 13.58 -12.41 -21.21
C PHE A 10 15.10 -12.32 -21.31
N LEU A 11 15.65 -11.13 -21.51
CA LEU A 11 17.10 -10.88 -21.48
C LEU A 11 17.58 -10.65 -20.05
N ASP A 12 18.87 -10.89 -19.77
CA ASP A 12 19.47 -10.44 -18.52
C ASP A 12 19.89 -8.98 -18.65
N LEU A 13 19.12 -8.07 -18.07
CA LEU A 13 19.44 -6.64 -18.15
C LEU A 13 20.74 -6.29 -17.44
N ASN A 14 21.28 -7.13 -16.55
CA ASN A 14 22.62 -6.92 -15.97
C ASN A 14 23.73 -6.95 -17.03
N GLU A 15 23.54 -7.69 -18.13
CA GLU A 15 24.51 -7.79 -19.22
C GLU A 15 24.44 -6.60 -20.18
N TYR A 16 23.29 -5.93 -20.25
CA TYR A 16 23.02 -4.88 -21.24
C TYR A 16 22.99 -3.48 -20.66
N LEU A 17 22.74 -3.33 -19.36
CA LEU A 17 22.66 -2.03 -18.71
C LEU A 17 23.90 -1.75 -17.86
N PRO A 18 24.50 -0.56 -17.99
CA PRO A 18 25.47 -0.08 -17.01
C PRO A 18 24.91 -0.16 -15.58
N LYS A 19 25.73 -0.63 -14.64
CA LYS A 19 25.34 -0.76 -13.22
C LYS A 19 24.82 0.55 -12.63
N GLU A 20 25.37 1.67 -13.09
CA GLU A 20 24.94 3.02 -12.71
C GLU A 20 23.45 3.25 -12.96
N HIS A 21 22.90 2.72 -14.06
CA HIS A 21 21.47 2.86 -14.34
C HIS A 21 20.59 2.04 -13.40
N ILE A 22 21.05 0.84 -13.04
CA ILE A 22 20.35 -0.05 -12.10
C ILE A 22 20.38 0.57 -10.69
N ASN A 23 21.48 1.22 -10.33
CA ASN A 23 21.68 1.84 -9.01
C ASN A 23 20.81 3.08 -8.75
N TYR A 24 20.13 3.64 -9.77
CA TYR A 24 19.13 4.69 -9.55
C TYR A 24 17.85 4.16 -8.87
N TYR A 25 17.62 2.86 -8.93
CA TYR A 25 16.42 2.24 -8.36
C TYR A 25 16.64 1.79 -6.92
N ASN A 26 15.56 1.69 -6.16
CA ASN A 26 15.59 1.11 -4.83
C ASN A 26 16.00 -0.39 -4.94
N PRO A 27 17.03 -0.86 -4.19
CA PRO A 27 17.51 -2.24 -4.28
C PRO A 27 16.43 -3.30 -4.04
N ASN A 28 15.49 -3.05 -3.11
CA ASN A 28 14.41 -3.98 -2.80
C ASN A 28 13.42 -4.12 -3.97
N VAL A 29 13.30 -3.08 -4.79
CA VAL A 29 12.44 -3.10 -5.98
C VAL A 29 13.14 -3.84 -7.12
N ILE A 30 14.45 -3.64 -7.29
CA ILE A 30 15.26 -4.37 -8.26
C ILE A 30 15.25 -5.87 -7.94
N GLU A 31 15.41 -6.24 -6.67
CA GLU A 31 15.35 -7.62 -6.21
C GLU A 31 14.02 -8.30 -6.61
N ALA A 32 12.89 -7.59 -6.50
CA ALA A 32 11.59 -8.10 -6.92
C ALA A 32 11.46 -8.31 -8.45
N CYS A 33 12.35 -7.69 -9.24
CA CYS A 33 12.47 -7.87 -10.69
C CYS A 33 13.60 -8.85 -11.08
N THR A 34 14.32 -9.41 -10.11
CA THR A 34 15.40 -10.37 -10.32
C THR A 34 14.91 -11.81 -10.11
N TYR A 35 15.33 -12.72 -10.98
CA TYR A 35 15.06 -14.15 -10.83
C TYR A 35 16.25 -14.96 -11.30
N ASP A 36 16.72 -15.90 -10.49
CA ASP A 36 17.91 -16.71 -10.79
C ASP A 36 19.14 -15.84 -11.14
N ASN A 37 19.39 -14.82 -10.32
CA ASN A 37 20.43 -13.78 -10.50
C ASN A 37 20.32 -12.92 -11.76
N LYS A 38 19.27 -13.12 -12.57
CA LYS A 38 18.99 -12.39 -13.79
C LYS A 38 18.07 -11.22 -13.53
N LEU A 39 18.43 -10.01 -13.95
CA LEU A 39 17.53 -8.87 -13.91
C LEU A 39 16.61 -8.93 -15.13
N VAL A 40 15.38 -9.40 -14.96
CA VAL A 40 14.49 -9.71 -16.11
C VAL A 40 13.50 -8.60 -16.46
N GLY A 41 13.60 -7.46 -15.79
CA GLY A 41 12.77 -6.29 -16.04
C GLY A 41 13.20 -5.10 -15.19
N LEU A 42 12.71 -3.91 -15.55
CA LEU A 42 12.85 -2.69 -14.74
C LEU A 42 11.50 -2.23 -14.23
N PRO A 43 11.42 -1.72 -12.99
CA PRO A 43 10.20 -1.18 -12.45
C PRO A 43 9.83 0.14 -13.15
N ILE A 44 8.59 0.26 -13.60
CA ILE A 44 8.03 1.52 -14.13
C ILE A 44 7.10 2.16 -13.09
N ILE A 45 6.21 1.36 -12.48
CA ILE A 45 5.25 1.80 -11.47
C ILE A 45 5.26 0.81 -10.32
N ILE A 46 5.25 1.32 -9.09
CA ILE A 46 5.07 0.53 -7.88
C ILE A 46 3.69 0.87 -7.33
N VAL A 47 2.87 -0.16 -7.12
CA VAL A 47 1.53 0.01 -6.54
C VAL A 47 1.52 -0.66 -5.18
N PHE A 48 1.07 0.08 -4.18
CA PHE A 48 0.94 -0.38 -2.80
C PHE A 48 -0.43 0.01 -2.26
N SER A 49 -1.00 -0.85 -1.42
CA SER A 49 -2.24 -0.56 -0.71
C SER A 49 -1.93 0.30 0.51
N VAL A 50 -2.69 1.38 0.69
CA VAL A 50 -2.55 2.30 1.83
C VAL A 50 -3.87 2.52 2.54
N PHE A 51 -3.79 2.82 3.84
CA PHE A 51 -4.91 3.33 4.62
C PHE A 51 -4.84 4.86 4.68
N TYR A 52 -5.93 5.51 4.29
CA TYR A 52 -6.11 6.94 4.47
C TYR A 52 -6.92 7.19 5.75
N SER A 53 -6.47 8.13 6.57
CA SER A 53 -7.16 8.56 7.78
C SER A 53 -7.64 10.00 7.66
N ASN A 54 -8.86 10.29 8.14
CA ASN A 54 -9.37 11.66 8.24
C ASN A 54 -8.78 12.33 9.49
N SER A 55 -7.76 13.16 9.30
CA SER A 55 -7.07 13.85 10.39
C SER A 55 -7.97 14.84 11.14
N GLU A 56 -8.94 15.47 10.48
CA GLU A 56 -9.88 16.39 11.13
C GLU A 56 -10.76 15.67 12.15
N LEU A 57 -11.31 14.50 11.79
CA LEU A 57 -12.09 13.68 12.70
C LEU A 57 -11.24 13.13 13.85
N LEU A 58 -10.02 12.66 13.56
CA LEU A 58 -9.10 12.20 14.60
C LEU A 58 -8.79 13.32 15.61
N ASN A 59 -8.48 14.53 15.12
CA ASN A 59 -8.20 15.69 15.97
C ASN A 59 -9.43 16.13 16.77
N LYS A 60 -10.61 16.23 16.13
CA LYS A 60 -11.88 16.60 16.77
C LYS A 60 -12.20 15.73 17.99
N TYR A 61 -11.84 14.45 17.91
CA TYR A 61 -12.10 13.45 18.95
C TYR A 61 -10.88 13.08 19.79
N ASN A 62 -9.76 13.80 19.64
CA ASN A 62 -8.50 13.57 20.33
C ASN A 62 -8.03 12.10 20.23
N LYS A 63 -8.01 11.57 19.00
CA LYS A 63 -7.58 10.21 18.66
C LYS A 63 -6.28 10.25 17.88
N THR A 64 -5.39 9.30 18.15
CA THR A 64 -4.17 9.08 17.36
C THR A 64 -4.49 8.29 16.09
N ILE A 65 -3.57 8.30 15.13
CA ILE A 65 -3.65 7.42 13.96
C ILE A 65 -3.55 5.97 14.45
N PRO A 66 -4.55 5.11 14.18
CA PRO A 66 -4.51 3.71 14.60
C PRO A 66 -3.36 2.96 13.91
N VAL A 67 -2.61 2.17 14.68
CA VAL A 67 -1.52 1.32 14.17
C VAL A 67 -1.85 -0.18 14.23
N THR A 68 -2.97 -0.53 14.88
CA THR A 68 -3.51 -1.90 14.90
C THR A 68 -4.96 -1.95 14.41
N TRP A 69 -5.39 -3.13 13.97
CA TRP A 69 -6.79 -3.35 13.56
C TRP A 69 -7.78 -3.13 14.70
N ASN A 70 -7.42 -3.49 15.93
CA ASN A 70 -8.27 -3.28 17.10
C ASN A 70 -8.44 -1.78 17.38
N GLU A 71 -7.35 -1.02 17.42
CA GLU A 71 -7.39 0.44 17.57
C GLU A 71 -8.22 1.09 16.47
N PHE A 72 -8.06 0.61 15.23
CA PHE A 72 -8.81 1.10 14.09
C PHE A 72 -10.31 0.87 14.27
N LEU A 73 -10.72 -0.34 14.65
CA LEU A 73 -12.13 -0.67 14.87
C LEU A 73 -12.72 0.12 16.04
N GLU A 74 -12.01 0.23 17.16
CA GLU A 74 -12.44 0.98 18.33
C GLU A 74 -12.56 2.48 18.05
N THR A 75 -11.54 3.07 17.41
CA THR A 75 -11.52 4.49 17.05
C THR A 75 -12.62 4.81 16.05
N SER A 76 -12.80 3.96 15.04
CA SER A 76 -13.84 4.11 14.03
C SER A 76 -15.25 4.05 14.63
N LYS A 77 -15.54 3.03 15.47
CA LYS A 77 -16.82 2.91 16.17
C LYS A 77 -17.10 4.12 17.06
N TYR A 78 -16.10 4.55 17.84
CA TYR A 78 -16.22 5.72 18.71
C TYR A 78 -16.59 6.98 17.91
N ILE A 79 -15.86 7.26 16.83
CA ILE A 79 -16.10 8.44 15.99
C ILE A 79 -17.48 8.36 15.32
N MET A 80 -17.86 7.21 14.78
CA MET A 80 -19.17 7.00 14.17
C MET A 80 -20.32 7.30 15.12
N GLU A 81 -20.26 6.77 16.35
CA GLU A 81 -21.29 7.00 17.36
C GLU A 81 -21.39 8.47 17.76
N LYS A 82 -20.25 9.17 17.87
CA LYS A 82 -20.22 10.60 18.18
C LYS A 82 -20.76 11.46 17.04
N GLU A 83 -20.39 11.15 15.80
CA GLU A 83 -20.88 11.85 14.61
C GLU A 83 -22.38 11.61 14.40
N ARG A 84 -22.88 10.40 14.61
CA ARG A 84 -24.33 10.11 14.59
C ARG A 84 -25.09 10.92 15.63
N LYS A 85 -24.56 11.06 16.85
CA LYS A 85 -25.14 11.92 17.90
C LYS A 85 -25.09 13.41 17.53
N ALA A 86 -24.17 13.82 16.67
CA ALA A 86 -24.06 15.15 16.10
C ALA A 86 -24.82 15.32 14.77
N ASN A 87 -25.79 14.45 14.48
CA ASN A 87 -26.60 14.42 13.25
C ASN A 87 -25.83 14.17 11.94
N ASN A 88 -24.59 13.69 12.00
CA ASN A 88 -23.86 13.21 10.83
C ASN A 88 -24.05 11.69 10.68
N THR A 89 -25.14 11.29 10.04
CA THR A 89 -25.54 9.88 9.88
C THR A 89 -24.99 9.20 8.63
N ASN A 90 -24.44 9.97 7.69
CA ASN A 90 -23.95 9.48 6.40
C ASN A 90 -22.45 9.11 6.41
N LEU A 91 -21.78 9.26 7.56
CA LEU A 91 -20.37 8.93 7.68
C LEU A 91 -20.13 7.42 7.51
N MET A 92 -19.33 7.06 6.51
CA MET A 92 -18.78 5.71 6.34
C MET A 92 -17.40 5.63 6.99
N ILE A 93 -17.24 4.72 7.95
CA ILE A 93 -16.01 4.61 8.75
C ILE A 93 -14.82 4.00 8.01
N TYR A 94 -15.06 3.21 6.98
CA TYR A 94 -14.02 2.69 6.09
C TYR A 94 -14.59 2.31 4.73
N ASN A 95 -13.75 2.35 3.71
CA ASN A 95 -14.04 1.87 2.37
C ASN A 95 -12.96 0.84 2.02
N GLY A 96 -13.37 -0.41 1.86
CA GLY A 96 -12.47 -1.53 1.61
C GLY A 96 -12.75 -2.25 0.29
N LEU A 97 -13.41 -1.62 -0.68
CA LEU A 97 -13.98 -2.28 -1.88
C LEU A 97 -15.03 -3.37 -1.58
N PHE A 98 -15.27 -3.70 -0.31
CA PHE A 98 -16.35 -4.55 0.16
C PHE A 98 -17.45 -3.67 0.77
N ASN A 99 -18.65 -3.74 0.20
CA ASN A 99 -19.84 -3.12 0.79
C ASN A 99 -20.43 -4.09 1.82
N GLY A 100 -20.62 -3.63 3.06
CA GLY A 100 -21.43 -4.31 4.06
C GLY A 100 -20.67 -4.85 5.25
N ILE A 101 -20.56 -4.02 6.29
CA ILE A 101 -20.79 -4.40 7.70
C ILE A 101 -21.62 -3.28 8.32
#